data_AF-A0A4Y3N890-F1
#
_entry.id   AF-A0A4Y3N890-F1
#
_cell.length_a   1.000
_cell.length_b   1.000
_cell.length_c   1.000
_cell.angle_alpha   90.00
_cell.angle_beta   90.00
_cell.angle_gamma   90.00
#
_symmetry.space_group_name_H-M   'P 1'
#
loop_
_entity.id
_entity.type
_entity.pdbx_description
1 polymer ?
#
loop_
_entity_poly.entity_id
_entity_poly.type
_entity_poly.pdbx_seq_one_letter_code
_entity_poly.pdbx_strand_id
1 'polypeptide(L)'
;MVHGRDLALRDQLIGFLRYIDTSPIGWTEARFKTGRPSPTTLEIVTTGLKLAQAVIVLFSPDDEAKLKDEYLAPHDGPDERQLTGQPRQNVLLEAGMAWAIAPERTVMVRAGHPRHISDIDGINWINLNNDFDSRRSLVDALINAEVDVNDRLDLLHPASGRFDSKAKHPQINFVWAFSWQKNMGRLVYRGIQPITDIRVRYHAHGANHPIEQERLEPGESISLPHFIREKLGDDVEEDVWISWSDSSGQVQYDSVRGTV
;
A
#
# COMPACT_ATOMS: atom_id res chain seq x y z
N MET A 1 13.82 2.06 -9.26
CA MET A 1 13.19 2.18 -7.93
C MET A 1 14.20 1.70 -6.89
N VAL A 2 14.44 2.52 -5.88
CA VAL A 2 15.23 2.17 -4.69
C VAL A 2 14.24 1.74 -3.61
N HIS A 3 14.49 0.62 -2.93
CA HIS A 3 13.59 0.09 -1.90
C HIS A 3 14.35 -0.78 -0.89
N GLY A 4 13.71 -1.04 0.26
CA GLY A 4 14.26 -1.89 1.31
C GLY A 4 13.94 -3.39 1.15
N ARG A 5 13.89 -4.10 2.29
CA ARG A 5 13.55 -5.52 2.44
C ARG A 5 12.05 -5.80 2.52
N ASP A 6 11.16 -4.83 2.68
CA ASP A 6 9.71 -5.07 2.54
C ASP A 6 9.36 -5.35 1.07
N LEU A 7 9.55 -6.60 0.67
CA LEU A 7 9.33 -7.05 -0.70
C LEU A 7 7.84 -7.04 -1.07
N ALA A 8 6.95 -7.21 -0.08
CA ALA A 8 5.52 -7.16 -0.31
C ALA A 8 5.12 -5.74 -0.70
N LEU A 9 5.51 -4.73 0.08
CA LEU A 9 5.25 -3.33 -0.25
C LEU A 9 5.89 -2.93 -1.59
N ARG A 10 7.14 -3.35 -1.84
CA ARG A 10 7.80 -3.17 -3.14
C ARG A 10 6.95 -3.73 -4.28
N ASP A 11 6.48 -4.97 -4.15
CA ASP A 11 5.71 -5.64 -5.20
C ASP A 11 4.35 -4.97 -5.44
N GLN A 12 3.71 -4.46 -4.38
CA GLN A 12 2.50 -3.64 -4.50
C GLN A 12 2.78 -2.35 -5.28
N LEU A 13 3.90 -1.66 -5.01
CA LEU A 13 4.27 -0.46 -5.76
C LEU A 13 4.61 -0.77 -7.22
N ILE A 14 5.31 -1.88 -7.51
CA ILE A 14 5.55 -2.31 -8.89
C ILE A 14 4.23 -2.63 -9.59
N GLY A 15 3.29 -3.29 -8.90
CA GLY A 15 1.95 -3.59 -9.40
C GLY A 15 1.18 -2.31 -9.74
N PHE A 16 1.21 -1.32 -8.84
CA PHE A 16 0.60 -0.01 -9.07
C PHE A 16 1.21 0.71 -10.27
N LEU A 17 2.54 0.74 -10.37
CA LEU A 17 3.23 1.36 -11.52
C LEU A 17 2.78 0.71 -12.84
N ARG A 18 2.72 -0.63 -12.88
CA ARG A 18 2.22 -1.36 -14.05
C ARG A 18 0.75 -1.08 -14.33
N TYR A 19 -0.05 -0.94 -13.28
CA TYR A 19 -1.47 -0.61 -13.40
C TYR A 19 -1.65 0.74 -14.12
N ILE A 20 -0.82 1.74 -13.81
CA ILE A 20 -0.82 3.05 -14.50
C ILE A 20 0.07 3.07 -15.76
N ASP A 21 0.29 1.91 -16.40
CA ASP A 21 1.04 1.74 -17.65
C ASP A 21 2.54 2.15 -17.61
N THR A 22 3.16 2.17 -16.42
CA THR A 22 4.62 2.39 -16.29
C THR A 22 5.32 1.20 -15.63
N SER A 23 6.65 1.12 -15.75
CA SER A 23 7.41 0.04 -15.10
C SER A 23 8.82 0.47 -14.70
N PRO A 24 9.36 -0.05 -13.58
CA PRO A 24 10.74 0.25 -13.19
C PRO A 24 11.76 -0.43 -14.12
N ILE A 25 12.89 0.23 -14.32
CA ILE A 25 14.10 -0.40 -14.88
C ILE A 25 14.55 -1.53 -13.95
N GLY A 26 14.62 -2.73 -14.49
CA GLY A 26 15.07 -3.91 -13.75
C GLY A 26 16.59 -3.99 -13.61
N TRP A 27 17.08 -4.77 -12.65
CA TRP A 27 18.51 -4.98 -12.42
C TRP A 27 19.25 -5.51 -13.65
N THR A 28 18.69 -6.54 -14.32
CA THR A 28 19.29 -7.14 -15.51
C THR A 28 19.45 -6.14 -16.64
N GLU A 29 18.45 -5.27 -16.82
CA GLU A 29 18.48 -4.21 -17.82
C GLU A 29 19.56 -3.17 -17.47
N ALA A 30 19.57 -2.66 -16.24
CA ALA A 30 20.59 -1.72 -15.78
C ALA A 30 22.01 -2.31 -15.92
N ARG A 31 22.20 -3.59 -15.57
CA ARG A 31 23.48 -4.31 -15.73
C ARG A 31 23.89 -4.38 -17.19
N PHE A 32 22.97 -4.76 -18.08
CA PHE A 32 23.26 -4.83 -19.52
C PHE A 32 23.67 -3.46 -20.06
N LYS A 33 22.98 -2.40 -19.63
CA LYS A 33 23.26 -1.02 -20.05
C LYS A 33 24.59 -0.46 -19.52
N THR A 34 25.23 -1.11 -18.56
CA THR A 34 26.61 -0.73 -18.15
C THR A 34 27.62 -0.95 -19.28
N GLY A 35 27.33 -1.85 -20.25
CA GLY A 35 28.26 -2.23 -21.31
C GLY A 35 29.49 -3.00 -20.81
N ARG A 36 29.50 -3.46 -19.55
CA ARG A 36 30.64 -4.16 -18.93
C ARG A 36 30.32 -5.64 -18.71
N PRO A 37 31.30 -6.54 -18.87
CA PRO A 37 31.11 -7.96 -18.58
C PRO A 37 30.88 -8.22 -17.08
N SER A 38 31.60 -7.50 -16.23
CA SER A 38 31.57 -7.64 -14.76
C SER A 38 31.52 -6.28 -14.05
N PRO A 39 30.41 -5.53 -14.16
CA PRO A 39 30.25 -4.25 -13.48
C PRO A 39 30.11 -4.43 -11.97
N THR A 40 30.51 -3.40 -11.22
CA THR A 40 30.26 -3.36 -9.77
C THR A 40 28.78 -3.06 -9.48
N THR A 41 28.31 -3.39 -8.27
CA THR A 41 26.95 -3.01 -7.80
C THR A 41 26.72 -1.51 -7.97
N LEU A 42 27.70 -0.70 -7.60
CA LEU A 42 27.62 0.75 -7.71
C LEU A 42 27.44 1.22 -9.16
N GLU A 43 28.12 0.58 -10.11
CA GLU A 43 27.99 0.88 -11.54
C GLU A 43 26.61 0.54 -12.09
N ILE A 44 26.05 -0.61 -11.68
CA ILE A 44 24.71 -1.02 -12.08
C ILE A 44 23.68 -0.02 -11.55
N VAL A 45 23.74 0.30 -10.25
CA VAL A 45 22.82 1.27 -9.60
C VAL A 45 22.94 2.64 -10.27
N THR A 46 24.16 3.16 -10.41
CA THR A 46 24.43 4.47 -11.04
C THR A 46 23.90 4.51 -12.47
N THR A 47 24.06 3.42 -13.23
CA THR A 47 23.53 3.32 -14.60
C THR A 47 22.01 3.36 -14.61
N GLY A 48 21.35 2.59 -13.73
CA GLY A 48 19.90 2.63 -13.58
C GLY A 48 19.38 4.02 -13.22
N LEU A 49 20.01 4.71 -12.27
CA LEU A 49 19.65 6.07 -11.85
C LEU A 49 19.78 7.08 -13.00
N LYS A 50 20.84 6.98 -13.81
CA LYS A 50 21.07 7.85 -14.98
C LYS A 50 20.06 7.63 -16.10
N LEU A 51 19.60 6.39 -16.30
CA LEU A 51 18.70 6.03 -17.40
C LEU A 51 17.22 6.20 -17.07
N ALA A 52 16.83 6.12 -15.81
CA ALA A 52 15.42 6.19 -15.43
C ALA A 52 14.80 7.57 -15.74
N GLN A 53 13.59 7.61 -16.28
CA GLN A 53 12.85 8.86 -16.46
C GLN A 53 12.46 9.50 -15.11
N ALA A 54 12.16 8.67 -14.12
CA ALA A 54 12.00 9.08 -12.72
C ALA A 54 12.65 8.05 -11.79
N VAL A 55 13.19 8.51 -10.67
CA VAL A 55 13.72 7.65 -9.61
C VAL A 55 12.79 7.70 -8.41
N ILE A 56 12.01 6.64 -8.21
CA ILE A 56 11.25 6.47 -6.97
C ILE A 56 12.18 5.86 -5.91
N VAL A 57 12.26 6.52 -4.76
CA VAL A 57 12.91 6.00 -3.56
C VAL A 57 11.84 5.71 -2.52
N LEU A 58 11.65 4.43 -2.19
CA LEU A 58 10.65 3.96 -1.24
C LEU A 58 11.27 3.75 0.14
N PHE A 59 10.84 4.57 1.08
CA PHE A 59 11.22 4.54 2.49
C PHE A 59 10.15 3.80 3.29
N SER A 60 10.49 2.60 3.76
CA SER A 60 9.67 1.77 4.65
C SER A 60 10.42 1.46 5.95
N PRO A 61 9.71 1.22 7.07
CA PRO A 61 10.32 1.00 8.40
C PRO A 61 10.90 -0.43 8.55
N ASP A 62 11.86 -0.78 7.70
CA ASP A 62 12.37 -2.14 7.53
C ASP A 62 13.38 -2.58 8.60
N ASP A 63 14.23 -1.65 9.05
CA ASP A 63 15.18 -1.86 10.15
C ASP A 63 14.63 -1.17 11.40
N GLU A 64 15.03 -1.58 12.61
CA GLU A 64 14.72 -0.85 13.85
C GLU A 64 15.97 -0.11 14.34
N ALA A 65 15.82 1.13 14.81
CA ALA A 65 16.92 1.90 15.37
C ALA A 65 16.47 2.83 16.50
N LYS A 66 17.43 3.20 17.34
CA LYS A 66 17.32 4.27 18.34
C LYS A 66 18.69 4.91 18.55
N LEU A 67 18.74 6.09 19.15
CA LEU A 67 20.00 6.67 19.61
C LEU A 67 20.57 5.83 20.75
N LYS A 68 21.90 5.82 20.88
CA LYS A 68 22.52 5.26 22.08
C LYS A 68 22.16 6.11 23.29
N ASP A 69 21.86 5.45 24.40
CA ASP A 69 21.36 6.13 25.61
C ASP A 69 22.36 7.18 26.15
N GLU A 70 23.67 6.97 25.94
CA GLU A 70 24.74 7.91 26.32
C GLU A 70 24.77 9.23 25.52
N TYR A 71 24.10 9.29 24.37
CA TYR A 71 24.00 10.50 23.54
C TYR A 71 22.63 11.19 23.64
N LEU A 72 21.68 10.65 24.41
CA LEU A 72 20.37 11.25 24.59
C LEU A 72 20.45 12.56 25.37
N ALA A 73 19.90 13.63 24.81
CA ALA A 73 19.65 14.90 25.47
C ALA A 73 18.19 14.98 25.99
N PRO A 74 17.88 15.81 27.00
CA PRO A 74 16.52 15.96 27.52
C PRO A 74 15.46 16.40 26.50
N HIS A 75 15.88 17.07 25.41
CA HIS A 75 14.98 17.57 24.36
C HIS A 75 14.74 16.55 23.23
N ASP A 76 15.42 15.41 23.22
CA ASP A 76 15.24 14.42 22.17
C ASP A 76 13.83 13.81 22.22
N GLY A 77 13.26 13.62 21.03
CA GLY A 77 11.92 13.06 20.83
C GLY A 77 11.84 11.55 21.03
N PRO A 78 10.63 10.96 20.86
CA PRO A 78 10.42 9.52 21.03
C PRO A 78 11.24 8.67 20.04
N ASP A 79 11.43 9.15 18.81
CA ASP A 79 12.18 8.48 17.74
C ASP A 79 13.67 8.25 18.05
N GLU A 80 14.25 9.05 18.94
CA GLU A 80 15.62 8.87 19.42
C GLU A 80 15.69 7.90 20.61
N ARG A 81 14.64 7.86 21.44
CA ARG A 81 14.62 7.15 22.73
C ARG A 81 14.15 5.70 22.60
N GLN A 82 13.24 5.44 21.68
CA GLN A 82 12.56 4.17 21.50
C GLN A 82 13.07 3.48 20.24
N LEU A 83 13.01 2.14 20.20
CA LEU A 83 13.24 1.42 18.95
C LEU A 83 12.13 1.80 17.97
N THR A 84 12.50 2.59 16.96
CA THR A 84 11.59 3.06 15.92
C THR A 84 12.02 2.46 14.59
N GLY A 85 11.04 2.06 13.78
CA GLY A 85 11.30 1.53 12.44
C GLY A 85 11.90 2.60 11.55
N GLN A 86 12.89 2.26 10.74
CA GLN A 86 13.62 3.16 9.86
C GLN A 86 13.89 2.49 8.50
N PRO A 87 14.16 3.28 7.45
CA PRO A 87 14.63 2.76 6.18
C PRO A 87 15.93 1.98 6.34
N ARG A 88 16.14 0.97 5.51
CA ARG A 88 17.41 0.26 5.48
C ARG A 88 18.56 1.21 5.14
N GLN A 89 19.73 0.98 5.72
CA GLN A 89 20.92 1.81 5.47
C GLN A 89 21.29 1.92 3.98
N ASN A 90 21.12 0.84 3.20
CA ASN A 90 21.37 0.89 1.76
C ASN A 90 20.37 1.80 1.03
N VAL A 91 19.11 1.87 1.47
CA VAL A 91 18.11 2.80 0.93
C VAL A 91 18.52 4.24 1.19
N LEU A 92 19.01 4.56 2.38
CA LEU A 92 19.50 5.91 2.70
C LEU A 92 20.68 6.32 1.81
N LEU A 93 21.65 5.41 1.61
CA LEU A 93 22.80 5.67 0.75
C LEU A 93 22.38 5.87 -0.72
N GLU A 94 21.54 4.97 -1.23
CA GLU A 94 21.02 5.02 -2.60
C GLU A 94 20.10 6.23 -2.82
N ALA A 95 19.36 6.67 -1.81
CA ALA A 95 18.56 7.89 -1.84
C ALA A 95 19.45 9.13 -2.01
N GLY A 96 20.54 9.22 -1.23
CA GLY A 96 21.52 10.29 -1.38
C GLY A 96 22.16 10.29 -2.77
N MET A 97 22.49 9.12 -3.31
CA MET A 97 22.99 9.00 -4.68
C MET A 97 21.96 9.41 -5.74
N ALA A 98 20.71 8.95 -5.62
CA ALA A 98 19.63 9.31 -6.53
C ALA A 98 19.45 10.83 -6.56
N TRP A 99 19.42 11.45 -5.39
CA TRP A 99 19.25 12.89 -5.27
C TRP A 99 20.45 13.66 -5.84
N ALA A 100 21.67 13.17 -5.64
CA ALA A 100 22.87 13.80 -6.21
C ALA A 100 22.95 13.66 -7.75
N ILE A 101 22.48 12.55 -8.31
CA ILE A 101 22.58 12.25 -9.75
C ILE A 101 21.41 12.85 -10.54
N ALA A 102 20.21 12.82 -9.96
CA ALA A 102 18.96 13.09 -10.65
C ALA A 102 17.97 13.87 -9.76
N PRO A 103 18.36 15.05 -9.23
CA PRO A 103 17.57 15.75 -8.23
C PRO A 103 16.16 16.11 -8.69
N GLU A 104 16.02 16.63 -9.91
CA GLU A 104 14.75 17.10 -10.46
C GLU A 104 13.74 15.98 -10.77
N ARG A 105 14.20 14.73 -10.78
CA ARG A 105 13.38 13.56 -11.12
C ARG A 105 13.47 12.44 -10.08
N THR A 106 13.90 12.77 -8.86
CA THR A 106 13.90 11.85 -7.72
C THR A 106 12.66 12.10 -6.86
N VAL A 107 11.79 11.11 -6.78
CA VAL A 107 10.54 11.14 -6.02
C VAL A 107 10.75 10.39 -4.69
N MET A 108 10.64 11.13 -3.59
CA MET A 108 10.81 10.61 -2.24
C MET A 108 9.45 10.13 -1.69
N VAL A 109 9.32 8.82 -1.50
CA VAL A 109 8.06 8.16 -1.10
C VAL A 109 8.26 7.48 0.25
N ARG A 110 7.34 7.71 1.20
CA ARG A 110 7.30 6.99 2.48
C ARG A 110 6.03 6.14 2.55
N ALA A 111 6.15 4.94 3.08
CA ALA A 111 5.01 4.11 3.46
C ALA A 111 5.13 3.72 4.93
N GLY A 112 4.05 3.93 5.68
CA GLY A 112 4.07 3.83 7.15
C GLY A 112 4.77 5.01 7.80
N HIS A 113 5.41 4.75 8.95
CA HIS A 113 6.00 5.79 9.79
C HIS A 113 7.50 5.50 10.02
N PRO A 114 8.35 5.61 8.99
CA PRO A 114 9.78 5.51 9.18
C PRO A 114 10.30 6.67 10.05
N ARG A 115 11.30 6.37 10.87
CA ARG A 115 12.01 7.30 11.74
C ARG A 115 12.38 8.58 10.99
N HIS A 116 12.19 9.70 11.67
CA HIS A 116 12.49 11.03 11.16
C HIS A 116 13.97 11.18 10.76
N ILE A 117 14.23 11.92 9.67
CA ILE A 117 15.58 12.22 9.17
C ILE A 117 15.63 13.74 9.01
N SER A 118 16.16 14.44 10.01
CA SER A 118 16.11 15.89 10.10
C SER A 118 16.90 16.61 9.00
N ASP A 119 18.01 16.04 8.53
CA ASP A 119 18.83 16.64 7.45
C ASP A 119 18.07 16.77 6.12
N ILE A 120 16.97 16.06 5.95
CA ILE A 120 16.13 16.09 4.74
C ILE A 120 14.72 16.63 5.02
N ASP A 121 14.56 17.36 6.12
CA ASP A 121 13.37 18.15 6.38
C ASP A 121 13.21 19.25 5.32
N GLY A 122 11.96 19.48 4.93
CA GLY A 122 11.62 20.39 3.84
C GLY A 122 11.52 19.74 2.46
N ILE A 123 11.97 18.48 2.30
CA ILE A 123 11.54 17.69 1.13
C ILE A 123 10.04 17.46 1.22
N ASN A 124 9.34 17.65 0.11
CA ASN A 124 7.95 17.24 -0.01
C ASN A 124 7.86 15.72 -0.19
N TRP A 125 7.36 15.02 0.82
CA TRP A 125 7.22 13.57 0.82
C TRP A 125 5.86 13.15 0.26
N ILE A 126 5.88 12.10 -0.54
CA ILE A 126 4.67 11.36 -0.86
C ILE A 126 4.47 10.30 0.22
N ASN A 127 3.49 10.53 1.10
CA ASN A 127 3.10 9.58 2.12
C ASN A 127 2.11 8.57 1.50
N LEU A 128 2.66 7.54 0.85
CA LEU A 128 1.88 6.56 0.11
C LEU A 128 1.10 5.67 1.07
N ASN A 129 -0.21 5.63 0.86
CA ASN A 129 -1.15 4.81 1.63
C ASN A 129 -2.30 4.32 0.72
N ASN A 130 -3.40 3.84 1.31
CA ASN A 130 -4.55 3.32 0.57
C ASN A 130 -5.56 4.39 0.12
N ASP A 131 -5.30 5.67 0.40
CA ASP A 131 -6.18 6.76 0.04
C ASP A 131 -5.93 7.22 -1.40
N PHE A 132 -6.98 7.74 -2.04
CA PHE A 132 -6.90 8.23 -3.41
C PHE A 132 -5.87 9.35 -3.56
N ASP A 133 -5.85 10.31 -2.63
CA ASP A 133 -5.00 11.51 -2.72
C ASP A 133 -3.51 11.18 -2.65
N SER A 134 -3.11 10.18 -1.86
CA SER A 134 -1.70 9.78 -1.79
C SER A 134 -1.23 9.11 -3.08
N ARG A 135 -2.09 8.27 -3.68
CA ARG A 135 -1.83 7.60 -4.96
C ARG A 135 -1.80 8.62 -6.10
N ARG A 136 -2.75 9.57 -6.10
CA ARG A 136 -2.77 10.67 -7.06
C ARG A 136 -1.51 11.53 -6.95
N SER A 137 -1.06 11.83 -5.74
CA SER A 137 0.19 12.56 -5.51
C SER A 137 1.40 11.85 -6.14
N LEU A 138 1.46 10.52 -6.07
CA LEU A 138 2.49 9.73 -6.76
C LEU A 138 2.38 9.83 -8.27
N VAL A 139 1.17 9.70 -8.83
CA VAL A 139 0.92 9.86 -10.28
C VAL A 139 1.35 11.25 -10.75
N ASP A 140 0.96 12.31 -10.02
CA ASP A 140 1.32 13.69 -10.36
C ASP A 140 2.83 13.93 -10.34
N ALA A 141 3.53 13.38 -9.34
CA ALA A 141 4.99 13.45 -9.28
C ALA A 141 5.67 12.74 -10.46
N LEU A 142 5.12 11.62 -10.91
CA LEU A 142 5.62 10.90 -12.09
C LEU A 142 5.35 11.68 -13.39
N ILE A 143 4.17 12.28 -13.53
CA ILE A 143 3.84 13.18 -14.66
C ILE A 143 4.81 14.37 -14.69
N ASN A 144 5.07 15.00 -13.54
CA ASN A 144 6.02 16.12 -13.44
C ASN A 144 7.46 15.71 -13.76
N ALA A 145 7.81 14.44 -13.55
CA ALA A 145 9.07 13.86 -13.99
C ALA A 145 9.04 13.37 -15.46
N GLU A 146 8.01 13.74 -16.22
CA GLU A 146 7.78 13.39 -17.63
C GLU A 146 7.68 11.88 -17.89
N VAL A 147 7.21 11.11 -16.89
CA VAL A 147 6.86 9.69 -17.09
C VAL A 147 5.51 9.62 -17.78
N ASP A 148 5.44 8.85 -18.87
CA ASP A 148 4.17 8.50 -19.51
C ASP A 148 3.39 7.55 -18.60
N VAL A 149 2.22 7.99 -18.15
CA VAL A 149 1.35 7.27 -17.22
C VAL A 149 -0.09 7.35 -17.67
N ASN A 150 -0.85 6.30 -17.40
CA ASN A 150 -2.30 6.30 -17.61
C ASN A 150 -3.02 6.87 -16.38
N ASP A 151 -3.32 8.16 -16.43
CA ASP A 151 -3.85 8.94 -15.31
C ASP A 151 -5.39 8.97 -15.22
N ARG A 152 -6.07 8.25 -16.12
CA ARG A 152 -7.54 8.17 -16.21
C ARG A 152 -8.13 6.96 -15.48
N LEU A 153 -7.28 6.16 -14.86
CA LEU A 153 -7.67 4.93 -14.17
C LEU A 153 -8.24 5.20 -12.77
N ASP A 154 -9.02 4.26 -12.28
CA ASP A 154 -9.47 4.25 -10.89
C ASP A 154 -8.33 3.84 -9.97
N LEU A 155 -7.71 4.82 -9.29
CA LEU A 155 -6.59 4.60 -8.39
C LEU A 155 -6.98 3.84 -7.11
N LEU A 156 -8.26 3.59 -6.86
CA LEU A 156 -8.75 2.74 -5.77
C LEU A 156 -9.10 1.32 -6.24
N HIS A 157 -8.97 1.02 -7.52
CA HIS A 157 -9.24 -0.30 -8.06
C HIS A 157 -8.33 -1.36 -7.39
N PRO A 158 -8.81 -2.57 -7.05
CA PRO A 158 -7.99 -3.57 -6.34
C PRO A 158 -6.67 -3.94 -7.05
N ALA A 159 -6.65 -3.92 -8.38
CA ALA A 159 -5.44 -4.19 -9.17
C ALA A 159 -4.34 -3.12 -9.01
N SER A 160 -4.67 -1.95 -8.47
CA SER A 160 -3.72 -0.88 -8.16
C SER A 160 -2.97 -1.11 -6.83
N GLY A 161 -3.22 -2.24 -6.14
CA GLY A 161 -2.43 -2.69 -5.00
C GLY A 161 -2.84 -2.09 -3.66
N ARG A 162 -2.11 -2.46 -2.59
CA ARG A 162 -2.32 -2.02 -1.20
C ARG A 162 -1.01 -1.53 -0.54
N PHE A 163 -1.09 -0.43 0.20
CA PHE A 163 0.05 0.30 0.77
C PHE A 163 -0.07 0.58 2.27
N ASP A 164 -1.03 -0.06 2.95
CA ASP A 164 -1.10 -0.07 4.40
C ASP A 164 0.16 -0.74 4.97
N SER A 165 0.95 0.04 5.70
CA SER A 165 2.17 -0.45 6.32
C SER A 165 1.84 -1.55 7.31
N LYS A 166 2.45 -2.72 7.13
CA LYS A 166 2.54 -3.72 8.18
C LYS A 166 3.37 -3.18 9.33
N ALA A 167 2.76 -2.40 10.24
CA ALA A 167 3.01 -2.67 11.64
C ALA A 167 2.75 -4.17 11.83
N LYS A 168 3.61 -4.90 12.56
CA LYS A 168 3.42 -6.33 12.86
C LYS A 168 2.04 -6.53 13.49
N HIS A 169 1.01 -6.69 12.68
CA HIS A 169 -0.19 -7.36 13.11
C HIS A 169 0.24 -8.81 13.28
N PRO A 170 -0.07 -9.45 14.42
CA PRO A 170 0.10 -10.89 14.53
C PRO A 170 -0.52 -11.50 13.27
N GLN A 171 0.09 -12.55 12.76
CA GLN A 171 -0.49 -13.42 11.75
C GLN A 171 -1.83 -13.94 12.28
N ILE A 172 -2.86 -13.11 12.26
CA ILE A 172 -4.23 -13.55 12.20
C ILE A 172 -4.30 -14.03 10.77
N ASN A 173 -4.10 -15.33 10.61
CA ASN A 173 -4.48 -16.06 9.41
C ASN A 173 -5.75 -15.39 8.87
N PHE A 174 -5.76 -15.00 7.59
CA PHE A 174 -6.98 -14.55 6.93
C PHE A 174 -8.04 -15.64 7.11
N VAL A 175 -8.83 -15.51 8.18
CA VAL A 175 -10.11 -16.16 8.32
C VAL A 175 -11.01 -15.20 7.57
N TRP A 176 -11.54 -15.63 6.43
CA TRP A 176 -12.67 -14.99 5.77
C TRP A 176 -13.69 -14.69 6.86
N ALA A 177 -13.76 -13.43 7.28
CA ALA A 177 -14.57 -13.00 8.40
C ALA A 177 -16.04 -13.13 8.00
N PHE A 178 -16.32 -13.21 6.70
CA PHE A 178 -17.64 -13.46 6.17
C PHE A 178 -17.66 -14.68 5.23
N SER A 179 -18.79 -15.38 5.22
CA SER A 179 -19.05 -16.50 4.32
C SER A 179 -20.44 -16.37 3.69
N TRP A 180 -20.56 -16.73 2.41
CA TRP A 180 -21.84 -16.70 1.70
C TRP A 180 -22.63 -18.00 1.92
N GLN A 181 -23.88 -17.88 2.39
CA GLN A 181 -24.82 -19.00 2.45
C GLN A 181 -25.83 -18.93 1.31
N LYS A 182 -25.51 -19.61 0.20
CA LYS A 182 -26.27 -19.59 -1.06
C LYS A 182 -27.77 -19.85 -0.88
N ASN A 183 -28.12 -20.97 -0.24
CA ASN A 183 -29.53 -21.40 -0.09
C ASN A 183 -30.43 -20.42 0.69
N MET A 184 -29.84 -19.46 1.40
CA MET A 184 -30.57 -18.47 2.20
C MET A 184 -30.35 -17.03 1.70
N GLY A 185 -29.44 -16.82 0.74
CA GLY A 185 -29.04 -15.50 0.26
C GLY A 185 -28.56 -14.57 1.38
N ARG A 186 -27.68 -15.09 2.25
CA ARG A 186 -27.23 -14.42 3.48
C ARG A 186 -25.71 -14.43 3.58
N LEU A 187 -25.18 -13.32 4.08
CA LEU A 187 -23.79 -13.18 4.45
C LEU A 187 -23.65 -13.49 5.95
N VAL A 188 -22.81 -14.44 6.32
CA VAL A 188 -22.64 -14.89 7.72
C VAL A 188 -21.29 -14.46 8.24
N TYR A 189 -21.28 -13.76 9.38
CA TYR A 189 -20.06 -13.38 10.08
C TYR A 189 -19.47 -14.59 10.82
N ARG A 190 -18.21 -14.91 10.53
CA ARG A 190 -17.41 -16.03 11.05
C ARG A 190 -16.22 -15.57 11.89
N GLY A 191 -16.05 -14.26 12.08
CA GLY A 191 -15.00 -13.73 12.93
C GLY A 191 -15.17 -14.17 14.40
N ILE A 192 -14.12 -13.99 15.18
CA ILE A 192 -14.04 -14.45 16.58
C ILE A 192 -14.39 -13.36 17.60
N GLN A 193 -14.61 -12.12 17.16
CA GLN A 193 -14.96 -10.99 18.03
C GLN A 193 -16.15 -10.22 17.45
N PRO A 194 -16.98 -9.56 18.27
CA PRO A 194 -18.07 -8.72 17.78
C PRO A 194 -17.51 -7.52 17.00
N ILE A 195 -18.24 -7.09 15.96
CA ILE A 195 -17.91 -5.89 15.17
C ILE A 195 -19.07 -4.90 15.19
N THR A 196 -18.75 -3.61 15.15
CA THR A 196 -19.70 -2.49 15.10
C THR A 196 -19.68 -1.86 13.70
N ASP A 197 -20.65 -1.02 13.36
CA ASP A 197 -20.61 -0.16 12.15
C ASP A 197 -20.19 -0.87 10.84
N ILE A 198 -21.02 -1.83 10.40
CA ILE A 198 -20.75 -2.57 9.17
C ILE A 198 -21.24 -1.76 7.97
N ARG A 199 -20.42 -1.67 6.92
CA ARG A 199 -20.77 -1.06 5.65
C ARG A 199 -20.51 -2.05 4.52
N VAL A 200 -21.59 -2.69 4.07
CA VAL A 200 -21.55 -3.56 2.89
C VAL A 200 -21.57 -2.69 1.64
N ARG A 201 -20.59 -2.85 0.73
CA ARG A 201 -20.61 -2.22 -0.59
C ARG A 201 -20.64 -3.31 -1.66
N TYR A 202 -21.60 -3.27 -2.56
CA TYR A 202 -21.67 -4.24 -3.66
C TYR A 202 -21.60 -3.50 -4.99
N HIS A 203 -20.71 -3.93 -5.88
CA HIS A 203 -20.51 -3.29 -7.18
C HIS A 203 -21.33 -3.97 -8.28
N ALA A 204 -22.64 -4.11 -8.08
CA ALA A 204 -23.54 -4.30 -9.20
C ALA A 204 -23.80 -2.91 -9.81
N HIS A 205 -23.10 -2.56 -10.90
CA HIS A 205 -23.30 -1.30 -11.64
C HIS A 205 -23.22 -0.01 -10.78
N GLY A 206 -22.22 0.12 -9.91
CA GLY A 206 -21.90 1.40 -9.25
C GLY A 206 -22.89 1.86 -8.17
N ALA A 207 -23.72 0.96 -7.63
CA ALA A 207 -24.61 1.27 -6.51
C ALA A 207 -23.88 1.18 -5.16
N ASN A 208 -24.10 2.15 -4.28
CA ASN A 208 -23.47 2.21 -2.96
C ASN A 208 -24.60 2.24 -1.91
N HIS A 209 -24.84 1.12 -1.22
CA HIS A 209 -25.91 1.02 -0.24
C HIS A 209 -25.36 0.64 1.13
N PRO A 210 -25.20 1.59 2.06
CA PRO A 210 -24.81 1.27 3.43
C PRO A 210 -25.97 0.52 4.11
N ILE A 211 -25.66 -0.64 4.71
CA ILE A 211 -26.55 -1.30 5.65
C ILE A 211 -26.12 -0.84 7.03
N GLU A 212 -26.85 0.07 7.66
CA GLU A 212 -26.55 0.49 9.03
C GLU A 212 -27.09 -0.57 10.01
N GLN A 213 -26.19 -1.35 10.60
CA GLN A 213 -26.51 -2.25 11.72
C GLN A 213 -25.48 -2.03 12.82
N GLU A 214 -25.96 -1.75 14.04
CA GLU A 214 -25.11 -1.25 15.13
C GLU A 214 -24.08 -2.28 15.64
N ARG A 215 -24.33 -3.59 15.49
CA ARG A 215 -23.44 -4.66 15.96
C ARG A 215 -23.74 -6.01 15.29
N LEU A 216 -22.71 -6.80 14.97
CA LEU A 216 -22.85 -8.23 14.67
C LEU A 216 -21.95 -9.09 15.54
N GLU A 217 -22.55 -10.17 16.06
CA GLU A 217 -21.89 -11.22 16.82
C GLU A 217 -21.41 -12.38 15.91
N PRO A 218 -20.37 -13.12 16.30
CA PRO A 218 -19.95 -14.35 15.62
C PRO A 218 -21.12 -15.32 15.38
N GLY A 219 -21.36 -15.68 14.11
CA GLY A 219 -22.44 -16.56 13.69
C GLY A 219 -23.74 -15.86 13.29
N GLU A 220 -23.86 -14.55 13.52
CA GLU A 220 -24.98 -13.76 13.00
C GLU A 220 -24.85 -13.53 11.49
N SER A 221 -25.99 -13.26 10.86
CA SER A 221 -26.07 -13.12 9.41
C SER A 221 -26.82 -11.88 8.99
N ILE A 222 -26.32 -11.18 7.97
CA ILE A 222 -27.01 -10.05 7.33
C ILE A 222 -27.74 -10.57 6.09
N SER A 223 -29.02 -10.25 5.99
CA SER A 223 -29.75 -10.40 4.73
C SER A 223 -29.43 -9.19 3.85
N LEU A 224 -28.90 -9.44 2.66
CA LEU A 224 -28.66 -8.37 1.71
C LEU A 224 -29.98 -7.78 1.18
N PRO A 225 -30.03 -6.47 0.81
CA PRO A 225 -31.24 -5.79 0.34
C PRO A 225 -31.88 -6.48 -0.87
N HIS A 226 -33.20 -6.37 -1.01
CA HIS A 226 -34.00 -6.93 -2.11
C HIS A 226 -33.43 -6.58 -3.51
N PHE A 227 -32.87 -5.38 -3.64
CA PHE A 227 -32.23 -4.86 -4.87
C PHE A 227 -31.08 -5.75 -5.39
N ILE A 228 -30.30 -6.38 -4.49
CA ILE A 228 -29.20 -7.29 -4.89
C ILE A 228 -29.76 -8.56 -5.53
N ARG A 229 -30.83 -9.13 -4.95
CA ARG A 229 -31.47 -10.36 -5.45
C ARG A 229 -32.19 -10.14 -6.77
N GLU A 230 -32.82 -8.98 -6.95
CA GLU A 230 -33.61 -8.66 -8.15
C GLU A 230 -32.73 -8.33 -9.37
N LYS A 231 -31.55 -7.74 -9.17
CA LYS A 231 -30.63 -7.32 -10.24
C LYS A 231 -29.58 -8.35 -10.63
N LEU A 232 -29.08 -9.17 -9.69
CA LEU A 232 -27.99 -10.10 -9.96
C LEU A 232 -28.44 -11.43 -10.57
N GLY A 233 -29.70 -11.85 -10.38
CA GLY A 233 -30.16 -13.17 -10.84
C GLY A 233 -29.40 -14.33 -10.18
N ASP A 234 -29.88 -15.55 -10.36
CA ASP A 234 -29.35 -16.75 -9.66
C ASP A 234 -28.01 -17.29 -10.23
N ASP A 235 -27.33 -16.54 -11.12
CA ASP A 235 -26.19 -17.05 -11.92
C ASP A 235 -25.01 -16.07 -12.09
N VAL A 236 -24.94 -14.98 -11.31
CA VAL A 236 -23.80 -14.04 -11.40
C VAL A 236 -22.71 -14.40 -10.37
N GLU A 237 -21.51 -14.73 -10.87
CA GLU A 237 -20.27 -14.79 -10.08
C GLU A 237 -19.66 -13.39 -9.96
N GLU A 238 -19.95 -12.68 -8.87
CA GLU A 238 -19.29 -11.41 -8.58
C GLU A 238 -18.73 -11.35 -7.15
N ASP A 239 -17.63 -10.61 -7.00
CA ASP A 239 -16.96 -10.38 -5.72
C ASP A 239 -17.71 -9.28 -4.94
N VAL A 240 -18.30 -9.65 -3.79
CA VAL A 240 -18.93 -8.68 -2.87
C VAL A 240 -17.90 -8.21 -1.86
N TRP A 241 -17.71 -6.89 -1.73
CA TRP A 241 -16.71 -6.30 -0.83
C TRP A 241 -17.38 -5.72 0.42
N ILE A 242 -17.01 -6.22 1.59
CA ILE A 242 -17.56 -5.76 2.87
C ILE A 242 -16.50 -4.96 3.60
N SER A 243 -16.86 -3.76 4.04
CA SER A 243 -16.05 -2.99 5.00
C SER A 243 -16.76 -2.95 6.35
N TRP A 244 -16.01 -2.95 7.43
CA TRP A 244 -16.56 -2.76 8.78
C TRP A 244 -15.53 -2.04 9.64
N SER A 245 -15.95 -1.35 10.69
CA SER A 245 -15.03 -0.83 11.70
C SER A 245 -15.15 -1.61 12.99
N ASP A 246 -14.03 -2.01 13.59
CA ASP A 246 -14.10 -2.52 14.95
C ASP A 246 -14.32 -1.37 15.96
N SER A 247 -14.42 -1.72 17.24
CA SER A 247 -14.63 -0.77 18.34
C SER A 247 -13.51 0.27 18.51
N SER A 248 -12.38 0.12 17.81
CA SER A 248 -11.30 1.10 17.76
C SER A 248 -11.49 2.15 16.65
N GLY A 249 -12.53 2.02 15.82
CA GLY A 249 -12.79 2.90 14.67
C GLY A 249 -11.91 2.59 13.45
N GLN A 250 -11.09 1.53 13.51
CA GLN A 250 -10.27 1.09 12.39
C GLN A 250 -11.12 0.37 11.35
N VAL A 251 -11.13 0.88 10.11
CA VAL A 251 -11.87 0.27 9.00
C VAL A 251 -11.11 -0.93 8.45
N GLN A 252 -11.75 -2.09 8.49
CA GLN A 252 -11.33 -3.37 7.94
C GLN A 252 -12.13 -3.69 6.67
N TYR A 253 -11.57 -4.57 5.83
CA TYR A 253 -12.15 -4.96 4.55
C TYR A 253 -12.03 -6.48 4.34
N ASP A 254 -13.06 -7.09 3.75
CA ASP A 254 -13.08 -8.49 3.31
C ASP A 254 -13.80 -8.57 1.96
N SER A 255 -13.42 -9.54 1.14
CA SER A 255 -14.09 -9.84 -0.12
C SER A 255 -14.73 -11.21 0.01
N VAL A 256 -16.02 -11.33 -0.26
CA VAL A 256 -16.67 -12.63 -0.35
C VAL A 256 -17.05 -12.89 -1.79
N ARG A 257 -16.39 -13.88 -2.38
CA ARG A 257 -16.75 -14.39 -3.70
C ARG A 257 -17.85 -15.43 -3.54
N GLY A 258 -18.99 -15.17 -4.16
CA GLY A 258 -20.12 -16.09 -4.18
C GLY A 258 -20.80 -16.08 -5.53
N THR A 259 -21.11 -17.26 -6.06
CA THR A 259 -22.17 -17.39 -7.05
C THR A 259 -23.47 -17.10 -6.32
N VAL A 260 -24.25 -16.10 -6.76
CA VAL A 260 -25.64 -15.96 -6.34
C VAL A 260 -26.40 -17.24 -6.68
#